data_AF-H8G6Y5-F1
#
_entry.id   AF-H8G6Y5-F1
#
_cell.length_a   1.000
_cell.length_b   1.000
_cell.length_c   1.000
_cell.angle_alpha   90.00
_cell.angle_beta   90.00
_cell.angle_gamma   90.00
#
_symmetry.space_group_name_H-M   'P 1'
#
loop_
_entity.id
_entity.type
_entity.pdbx_description
1 polymer ?
#
loop_
_entity_poly.entity_id
_entity_poly.type
_entity_poly.pdbx_seq_one_letter_code
_entity_poly.pdbx_strand_id
1 'polypeptide(L)'
;MTWVSDLREQVEAAYDGLGLPSWPDPHAGLPTTAQEEYSRVTDPERYRIVHARAQVWVDSLAAVPGVQVERLAPAPLGDGTTRRFDRGVRIFPPRPDALPLLLLEEDAPVSGGAGSLAVLSIGVARPEIRLELVPDCGCDACDFGSDDLLEAIDGTIGNVVDGPLVVLRGDSWRAWWHPEGGASESTESTESTEDTDGADSRGRPDHRLLMESSRRIAAGESVRLPEGTEVLVGRSWFG
;
A
#
# COMPACT_ATOMS: atom_id res chain seq x y z
N MET A 1 -21.61 -7.79 10.00
CA MET A 1 -20.59 -7.11 10.79
C MET A 1 -19.38 -7.99 10.80
N THR A 2 -18.39 -7.60 10.00
CA THR A 2 -17.09 -8.28 9.91
C THR A 2 -16.16 -7.60 10.91
N TRP A 3 -15.16 -8.32 11.42
CA TRP A 3 -14.21 -7.77 12.38
C TRP A 3 -13.51 -6.48 11.88
N VAL A 4 -13.29 -6.36 10.57
CA VAL A 4 -12.68 -5.17 9.98
C VAL A 4 -13.60 -3.95 9.99
N SER A 5 -14.92 -4.09 9.87
CA SER A 5 -15.81 -2.91 10.00
C SER A 5 -15.68 -2.29 11.39
N ASP A 6 -15.67 -3.13 12.42
CA ASP A 6 -15.59 -2.68 13.81
C ASP A 6 -14.21 -2.07 14.11
N LEU A 7 -13.14 -2.61 13.51
CA LEU A 7 -11.80 -2.02 13.60
C LEU A 7 -11.70 -0.68 12.87
N ARG A 8 -12.26 -0.56 11.67
CA ARG A 8 -12.27 0.70 10.91
C ARG A 8 -13.02 1.80 11.66
N GLU A 9 -14.17 1.50 12.26
CA GLU A 9 -14.90 2.45 13.11
C GLU A 9 -14.08 2.91 14.33
N GLN A 10 -13.33 1.99 14.96
CA GLN A 10 -12.45 2.34 16.09
C GLN A 10 -11.27 3.22 15.65
N VAL A 11 -10.64 2.89 14.52
CA VAL A 11 -9.56 3.67 13.93
C VAL A 11 -10.06 5.08 13.60
N GLU A 12 -11.23 5.18 12.99
CA GLU A 12 -11.83 6.47 12.64
C GLU A 12 -12.07 7.33 13.88
N ALA A 13 -12.74 6.79 14.90
CA ALA A 13 -12.99 7.53 16.13
C ALA A 13 -11.71 7.94 16.86
N ALA A 14 -10.68 7.09 16.85
CA ALA A 14 -9.39 7.39 17.47
C ALA A 14 -8.63 8.47 16.69
N TYR A 15 -8.66 8.43 15.36
CA TYR A 15 -8.01 9.40 14.49
C TYR A 15 -8.70 10.77 14.56
N ASP A 16 -10.03 10.82 14.55
CA ASP A 16 -10.82 12.04 14.76
C ASP A 16 -10.46 12.72 16.08
N GLY A 17 -10.22 11.93 17.13
CA GLY A 17 -9.78 12.41 18.44
C GLY A 17 -8.42 13.13 18.43
N LEU A 18 -7.60 12.96 17.39
CA LEU A 18 -6.32 13.66 17.24
C LEU A 18 -6.50 15.11 16.75
N GLY A 19 -7.64 15.45 16.15
CA GLY A 19 -7.92 16.80 15.64
C GLY A 19 -6.91 17.27 14.58
N LEU A 20 -6.43 16.35 13.74
CA LEU A 20 -5.48 16.65 12.67
C LEU A 20 -6.16 17.36 11.48
N PRO A 21 -5.39 18.05 10.62
CA PRO A 21 -5.94 18.71 9.44
C PRO A 21 -6.66 17.74 8.50
N SER A 22 -7.75 18.22 7.91
CA SER A 22 -8.45 17.60 6.78
C SER A 22 -8.62 18.66 5.70
N TRP A 23 -8.49 18.27 4.44
CA TRP A 23 -8.68 19.15 3.30
C TRP A 23 -9.41 18.42 2.17
N PRO A 24 -10.35 19.10 1.48
CA PRO A 24 -11.02 18.51 0.33
C PRO A 24 -10.05 18.37 -0.85
N ASP A 25 -10.43 17.55 -1.83
CA ASP A 25 -9.78 17.52 -3.14
C ASP A 25 -9.73 18.95 -3.74
N PRO A 26 -8.52 19.54 -3.90
CA PRO A 26 -8.35 20.88 -4.47
C PRO A 26 -8.83 20.98 -5.92
N HIS A 27 -8.92 19.84 -6.61
CA HIS A 27 -9.24 19.74 -8.03
C HIS A 27 -10.65 19.24 -8.28
N ALA A 28 -11.48 19.12 -7.23
CA ALA A 28 -12.86 18.67 -7.34
C ALA A 28 -13.64 19.53 -8.35
N GLY A 29 -14.12 18.90 -9.44
CA GLY A 29 -14.88 19.56 -10.49
C GLY A 29 -14.04 20.31 -11.53
N LEU A 30 -12.71 20.25 -11.46
CA LEU A 30 -11.82 20.73 -12.49
C LEU A 30 -11.60 19.64 -13.56
N PRO A 31 -11.58 20.00 -14.86
CA PRO A 31 -11.37 19.03 -15.93
C PRO A 31 -9.93 18.53 -16.02
N THR A 32 -8.96 19.35 -15.61
CA THR A 32 -7.52 19.07 -15.64
C THR A 32 -6.79 19.94 -14.63
N THR A 33 -5.70 19.42 -14.05
CA THR A 33 -4.77 20.19 -13.22
C THR A 33 -3.83 21.06 -14.06
N ALA A 34 -3.31 22.13 -13.47
CA ALA A 34 -2.44 23.07 -14.19
C ALA A 34 -1.01 22.52 -14.29
N GLN A 35 -0.31 22.80 -15.39
CA GLN A 35 1.03 22.24 -15.62
C GLN A 35 2.03 22.70 -14.55
N GLU A 36 1.85 23.91 -14.01
CA GLU A 36 2.69 24.49 -12.96
C GLU A 36 2.54 23.79 -11.60
N GLU A 37 1.48 23.00 -11.41
CA GLU A 37 1.23 22.24 -10.19
C GLU A 37 2.01 20.92 -10.17
N TYR A 38 2.47 20.45 -11.34
CA TYR A 38 3.39 19.33 -11.42
C TYR A 38 4.76 19.75 -10.89
N SER A 39 5.40 18.86 -10.13
CA SER A 39 6.70 19.08 -9.47
C SER A 39 6.71 20.19 -8.42
N ARG A 40 5.54 20.71 -8.01
CA ARG A 40 5.40 21.68 -6.92
C ARG A 40 4.79 21.00 -5.71
N VAL A 41 5.33 21.26 -4.53
CA VAL A 41 4.81 20.78 -3.24
C VAL A 41 4.67 21.99 -2.33
N THR A 42 3.46 22.51 -2.19
CA THR A 42 3.25 23.80 -1.50
C THR A 42 3.24 23.66 0.01
N ASP A 43 2.67 22.57 0.54
CA ASP A 43 2.59 22.32 1.99
C ASP A 43 2.87 20.83 2.27
N PRO A 44 4.15 20.42 2.39
CA PRO A 44 4.49 19.01 2.62
C PRO A 44 4.11 18.51 4.01
N GLU A 45 4.02 19.38 5.01
CA GLU A 45 3.77 18.98 6.41
C GLU A 45 2.33 18.50 6.63
N ARG A 46 1.36 18.94 5.82
CA ARG A 46 -0.01 18.42 5.92
C ARG A 46 -0.11 16.90 5.70
N TYR A 47 0.84 16.29 4.96
CA TYR A 47 0.88 14.85 4.73
C TYR A 47 1.28 14.04 5.98
N ARG A 48 1.69 14.70 7.08
CA ARG A 48 1.92 14.03 8.39
C ARG A 48 0.73 13.20 8.86
N ILE A 49 -0.47 13.48 8.37
CA ILE A 49 -1.67 12.67 8.59
C ILE A 49 -1.48 11.19 8.23
N VAL A 50 -0.65 10.89 7.23
CA VAL A 50 -0.39 9.54 6.75
C VAL A 50 0.29 8.70 7.84
N HIS A 51 1.33 9.25 8.48
CA HIS A 51 2.02 8.58 9.60
C HIS A 51 1.12 8.49 10.83
N ALA A 52 0.33 9.53 11.11
CA ALA A 52 -0.63 9.50 12.22
C ALA A 52 -1.69 8.41 12.03
N ARG A 53 -2.28 8.28 10.83
CA ARG A 53 -3.28 7.23 10.54
C ARG A 53 -2.67 5.84 10.65
N ALA A 54 -1.45 5.65 10.15
CA ALA A 54 -0.71 4.40 10.31
C ALA A 54 -0.52 4.03 11.79
N GLN A 55 -0.14 4.99 12.64
CA GLN A 55 0.03 4.76 14.08
C GLN A 55 -1.29 4.40 14.77
N VAL A 56 -2.41 5.03 14.42
CA VAL A 56 -3.73 4.66 14.96
C VAL A 56 -4.09 3.21 14.60
N TRP A 57 -3.78 2.77 13.37
CA TRP A 57 -3.94 1.36 12.98
C TRP A 57 -3.05 0.42 13.79
N VAL A 58 -1.78 0.78 14.01
CA VAL A 58 -0.86 0.00 14.87
C VAL A 58 -1.47 -0.18 16.25
N ASP A 59 -1.93 0.91 16.87
CA ASP A 59 -2.46 0.88 18.24
C ASP A 59 -3.77 0.08 18.33
N SER A 60 -4.64 0.23 17.33
CA SER A 60 -5.92 -0.50 17.25
C SER A 60 -5.70 -2.01 17.07
N LEU A 61 -4.78 -2.41 16.19
CA LEU A 61 -4.44 -3.83 15.99
C LEU A 61 -3.70 -4.41 17.19
N ALA A 62 -2.80 -3.65 17.82
CA ALA A 62 -2.07 -4.09 19.01
C ALA A 62 -2.98 -4.38 20.20
N ALA A 63 -4.15 -3.74 20.27
CA ALA A 63 -5.15 -3.98 21.30
C ALA A 63 -5.90 -5.31 21.11
N VAL A 64 -5.82 -5.94 19.93
CA VAL A 64 -6.49 -7.21 19.66
C VAL A 64 -5.67 -8.39 20.23
N PRO A 65 -6.27 -9.28 21.05
CA PRO A 65 -5.56 -10.42 21.62
C PRO A 65 -4.90 -11.31 20.56
N GLY A 66 -3.62 -11.62 20.79
CA GLY A 66 -2.82 -12.49 19.91
C GLY A 66 -2.12 -11.76 18.76
N VAL A 67 -2.42 -10.49 18.52
CA VAL A 67 -1.62 -9.63 17.63
C VAL A 67 -0.32 -9.25 18.34
N GLN A 68 0.81 -9.32 17.62
CA GLN A 68 2.11 -8.88 18.13
C GLN A 68 2.66 -7.75 17.26
N VAL A 69 3.38 -6.83 17.89
CA VAL A 69 3.93 -5.65 17.20
C VAL A 69 5.44 -5.58 17.43
N GLU A 70 6.19 -5.45 16.34
CA GLU A 70 7.63 -5.28 16.31
C GLU A 70 7.98 -3.94 15.67
N ARG A 71 8.80 -3.11 16.34
CA ARG A 71 9.36 -1.90 15.74
C ARG A 71 10.60 -2.23 14.92
N LEU A 72 10.68 -1.67 13.73
CA LEU A 72 11.77 -1.86 12.78
C LEU A 72 12.68 -0.62 12.78
N ALA A 73 13.99 -0.87 12.85
CA ALA A 73 15.00 0.15 12.62
C ALA A 73 15.05 0.52 11.13
N PRO A 74 15.53 1.74 10.78
CA PRO A 74 15.68 2.16 9.39
C PRO A 74 16.42 1.12 8.54
N ALA A 75 15.86 0.78 7.37
CA ALA A 75 16.44 -0.17 6.45
C ALA A 75 16.03 0.12 4.99
N PRO A 76 16.72 -0.46 3.99
CA PRO A 76 16.28 -0.42 2.61
C PRO A 76 14.89 -1.06 2.44
N LEU A 77 14.11 -0.57 1.47
CA LEU A 77 12.83 -1.17 1.07
C LEU A 77 13.02 -2.41 0.15
N GLY A 78 14.25 -2.85 -0.02
CA GLY A 78 14.60 -4.08 -0.71
C GLY A 78 16.01 -4.08 -1.30
N ASP A 79 16.39 -5.24 -1.85
CA ASP A 79 17.68 -5.39 -2.50
C ASP A 79 17.75 -4.54 -3.77
N GLY A 80 18.85 -3.81 -3.95
CA GLY A 80 19.12 -3.02 -5.15
C GLY A 80 18.28 -1.74 -5.29
N THR A 81 17.41 -1.40 -4.33
CA THR A 81 16.71 -0.10 -4.32
C THR A 81 17.49 0.97 -3.55
N THR A 82 17.39 2.21 -4.01
CA THR A 82 17.85 3.39 -3.27
C THR A 82 16.82 3.86 -2.24
N ARG A 83 15.57 3.37 -2.31
CA ARG A 83 14.52 3.75 -1.37
C ARG A 83 14.69 3.01 -0.03
N ARG A 84 14.35 3.73 1.04
CA ARG A 84 14.50 3.28 2.42
C ARG A 84 13.33 3.77 3.24
N PHE A 85 13.10 3.16 4.37
CA PHE A 85 12.23 3.72 5.39
C PHE A 85 13.08 4.19 6.58
N ASP A 86 12.59 5.20 7.29
CA ASP A 86 13.26 5.79 8.45
C ASP A 86 12.82 5.14 9.76
N ARG A 87 11.59 4.64 9.78
CA ARG A 87 10.99 3.89 10.89
C ARG A 87 9.89 2.98 10.35
N GLY A 88 9.60 1.90 11.06
CA GLY A 88 8.52 1.03 10.64
C GLY A 88 8.00 0.15 11.76
N VAL A 89 6.87 -0.48 11.47
CA VAL A 89 6.22 -1.43 12.36
C VAL A 89 5.86 -2.68 11.56
N ARG A 90 6.22 -3.85 12.08
CA ARG A 90 5.70 -5.15 11.62
C ARG A 90 4.67 -5.64 12.63
N ILE A 91 3.47 -5.95 12.14
CA ILE A 91 2.34 -6.42 12.92
C ILE A 91 2.10 -7.89 12.53
N PHE A 92 2.22 -8.78 13.50
CA PHE A 92 2.03 -10.20 13.31
C PHE A 92 0.58 -10.60 13.63
N PRO A 93 -0.10 -11.31 12.73
CA PRO A 93 -1.44 -11.83 13.00
C PRO A 93 -1.43 -12.90 14.09
N PRO A 94 -2.59 -13.14 14.76
CA PRO A 94 -2.73 -14.25 15.69
C PRO A 94 -2.72 -15.63 15.00
N ARG A 95 -2.94 -15.66 13.67
CA ARG A 95 -3.01 -16.87 12.86
C ARG A 95 -1.74 -17.08 12.03
N PRO A 96 -1.17 -18.29 12.00
CA PRO A 96 0.08 -18.57 11.28
C PRO A 96 -0.08 -18.61 9.75
N ASP A 97 -1.31 -18.75 9.23
CA ASP A 97 -1.62 -18.75 7.80
C ASP A 97 -2.03 -17.37 7.25
N ALA A 98 -1.99 -16.35 8.10
CA ALA A 98 -2.14 -14.95 7.71
C ALA A 98 -0.76 -14.29 7.52
N LEU A 99 -0.71 -13.26 6.68
CA LEU A 99 0.55 -12.55 6.40
C LEU A 99 0.74 -11.40 7.40
N PRO A 100 1.96 -11.23 7.98
CA PRO A 100 2.31 -10.04 8.74
C PRO A 100 2.16 -8.78 7.89
N LEU A 101 1.63 -7.72 8.49
CA LEU A 101 1.49 -6.39 7.90
C LEU A 101 2.72 -5.55 8.25
N LEU A 102 3.19 -4.74 7.30
CA LEU A 102 4.29 -3.79 7.50
C LEU A 102 3.79 -2.38 7.17
N LEU A 103 4.00 -1.45 8.10
CA LEU A 103 3.78 -0.01 7.92
C LEU A 103 5.14 0.67 8.03
N LEU A 104 5.65 1.16 6.91
CA LEU A 104 7.02 1.64 6.76
C LEU A 104 7.01 3.12 6.39
N GLU A 105 7.49 3.97 7.29
CA GLU A 105 7.40 5.41 7.20
C GLU A 105 8.73 6.01 6.73
N GLU A 106 8.64 6.93 5.79
CA GLU A 106 9.74 7.71 5.23
C GLU A 106 9.42 9.20 5.34
N ASP A 107 10.38 10.01 5.76
CA ASP A 107 10.33 11.47 5.65
C ASP A 107 11.08 11.86 4.35
N ALA A 108 10.40 11.71 3.21
CA ALA A 108 11.00 11.85 1.89
C ALA A 108 11.37 13.32 1.60
N PRO A 109 12.60 13.63 1.15
CA PRO A 109 12.98 15.00 0.86
C PRO A 109 12.17 15.56 -0.31
N VAL A 110 11.65 16.79 -0.17
CA VAL A 110 10.94 17.47 -1.24
C VAL A 110 11.95 17.96 -2.29
N SER A 111 11.78 17.51 -3.54
CA SER A 111 12.66 17.93 -4.64
C SER A 111 12.60 19.44 -4.86
N GLY A 112 13.75 20.11 -4.86
CA GLY A 112 13.84 21.55 -5.13
C GLY A 112 13.29 22.48 -4.04
N GLY A 113 12.92 21.94 -2.86
CA GLY A 113 12.32 22.70 -1.76
C GLY A 113 12.98 22.44 -0.40
N ALA A 114 12.39 23.03 0.64
CA ALA A 114 12.73 22.76 2.03
C ALA A 114 11.62 21.91 2.67
N GLY A 115 12.00 20.98 3.56
CA GLY A 115 11.08 20.10 4.28
C GLY A 115 11.06 18.68 3.74
N SER A 116 10.21 17.85 4.36
CA SER A 116 10.03 16.44 4.04
C SER A 116 8.56 16.12 3.88
N LEU A 117 8.24 15.30 2.90
CA LEU A 117 6.92 14.72 2.71
C LEU A 117 6.82 13.43 3.53
N ALA A 118 5.78 13.30 4.34
CA ALA A 118 5.48 12.06 5.04
C ALA A 118 4.94 11.02 4.04
N VAL A 119 5.72 9.96 3.83
CA VAL A 119 5.39 8.85 2.93
C VAL A 119 5.27 7.56 3.74
N LEU A 120 4.28 6.73 3.40
CA LEU A 120 4.04 5.42 3.98
C LEU A 120 4.05 4.36 2.89
N SER A 121 4.90 3.36 3.03
CA SER A 121 4.79 2.11 2.29
C SER A 121 4.06 1.09 3.14
N ILE A 122 2.92 0.59 2.64
CA ILE A 122 2.17 -0.52 3.24
C ILE A 122 2.57 -1.80 2.53
N GLY A 123 3.01 -2.80 3.28
CA GLY A 123 3.50 -4.07 2.72
C GLY A 123 3.16 -5.28 3.57
N VAL A 124 3.53 -6.47 3.10
CA VAL A 124 3.26 -7.74 3.80
C VAL A 124 4.45 -8.68 3.80
N ALA A 125 4.57 -9.50 4.85
CA ALA A 125 5.66 -10.45 5.10
C ALA A 125 7.06 -9.82 5.26
N ARG A 126 7.53 -9.03 4.29
CA ARG A 126 8.85 -8.39 4.26
C ARG A 126 8.84 -7.06 3.49
N PRO A 127 9.79 -6.14 3.77
CA PRO A 127 9.77 -4.78 3.23
C PRO A 127 9.69 -4.68 1.71
N GLU A 128 10.21 -5.68 1.00
CA GLU A 128 10.25 -5.74 -0.47
C GLU A 128 8.87 -5.91 -1.12
N ILE A 129 7.86 -6.29 -0.33
CA ILE A 129 6.52 -6.63 -0.80
C ILE A 129 5.57 -5.52 -0.39
N ARG A 130 5.64 -4.42 -1.14
CA ARG A 130 4.75 -3.27 -1.00
C ARG A 130 3.45 -3.50 -1.77
N LEU A 131 2.34 -3.24 -1.09
CA LEU A 131 0.99 -3.20 -1.68
C LEU A 131 0.61 -1.76 -2.04
N GLU A 132 0.94 -0.79 -1.18
CA GLU A 132 0.53 0.60 -1.38
C GLU A 132 1.66 1.59 -1.01
N LEU A 133 1.65 2.76 -1.65
CA LEU A 133 2.52 3.89 -1.34
C LEU A 133 1.67 5.16 -1.18
N VAL A 134 1.65 5.74 0.01
CA VAL A 134 0.79 6.91 0.31
C VAL A 134 1.63 8.09 0.81
N PRO A 135 1.54 9.29 0.19
CA PRO A 135 1.05 9.49 -1.16
C PRO A 135 1.98 8.80 -2.18
N ASP A 136 1.45 8.43 -3.35
CA ASP A 136 2.24 7.91 -4.47
C ASP A 136 2.98 9.05 -5.19
N CYS A 137 2.41 10.26 -5.16
CA CYS A 137 2.99 11.51 -5.61
C CYS A 137 2.65 12.67 -4.67
N GLY A 138 3.65 13.44 -4.25
CA GLY A 138 3.46 14.61 -3.37
C GLY A 138 3.16 15.93 -4.09
N CYS A 139 3.06 15.94 -5.43
CA CYS A 139 2.87 17.17 -6.18
C CYS A 139 1.45 17.73 -5.97
N ASP A 140 1.30 19.05 -6.00
CA ASP A 140 0.00 19.72 -5.87
C ASP A 140 -0.99 19.25 -6.95
N ALA A 141 -0.51 18.89 -8.16
CA ALA A 141 -1.33 18.34 -9.25
C ALA A 141 -1.90 16.94 -8.97
N CYS A 142 -1.34 16.21 -8.00
CA CYS A 142 -1.72 14.84 -7.63
C CYS A 142 -2.41 14.78 -6.26
N ASP A 143 -2.74 15.94 -5.68
CA ASP A 143 -3.47 16.00 -4.42
C ASP A 143 -4.96 15.78 -4.65
N PHE A 144 -5.49 14.69 -4.10
CA PHE A 144 -6.91 14.34 -4.14
C PHE A 144 -7.61 14.55 -2.78
N GLY A 145 -7.00 15.31 -1.88
CA GLY A 145 -7.56 15.56 -0.55
C GLY A 145 -7.08 14.57 0.52
N SER A 146 -7.35 14.90 1.78
CA SER A 146 -6.99 14.03 2.91
C SER A 146 -7.73 12.71 2.88
N ASP A 147 -9.01 12.72 2.48
CA ASP A 147 -9.88 11.55 2.60
C ASP A 147 -9.46 10.43 1.65
N ASP A 148 -8.94 10.78 0.46
CA ASP A 148 -8.37 9.82 -0.49
C ASP A 148 -7.15 9.09 0.11
N LEU A 149 -6.25 9.83 0.76
CA LEU A 149 -5.08 9.26 1.45
C LEU A 149 -5.49 8.32 2.59
N LEU A 150 -6.46 8.74 3.41
CA LEU A 150 -6.93 7.95 4.55
C LEU A 150 -7.67 6.68 4.08
N GLU A 151 -8.51 6.78 3.04
CA GLU A 151 -9.21 5.62 2.46
C GLU A 151 -8.22 4.64 1.82
N ALA A 152 -7.17 5.12 1.14
CA ALA A 152 -6.13 4.25 0.58
C ALA A 152 -5.41 3.43 1.68
N ILE A 153 -5.10 4.07 2.82
CA ILE A 153 -4.48 3.40 3.98
C ILE A 153 -5.44 2.36 4.56
N ASP A 154 -6.67 2.78 4.87
CA ASP A 154 -7.66 1.94 5.53
C ASP A 154 -8.10 0.77 4.66
N GLY A 155 -8.33 1.01 3.38
CA GLY A 155 -8.68 -0.01 2.39
C GLY A 155 -7.56 -1.04 2.26
N THR A 156 -6.31 -0.59 2.12
CA THR A 156 -5.16 -1.51 2.00
C THR A 156 -4.99 -2.37 3.25
N ILE A 157 -5.02 -1.76 4.44
CA ILE A 157 -4.89 -2.51 5.70
C ILE A 157 -6.07 -3.46 5.89
N GLY A 158 -7.29 -3.00 5.60
CA GLY A 158 -8.51 -3.80 5.64
C GLY A 158 -8.41 -5.05 4.75
N ASN A 159 -7.93 -4.91 3.52
CA ASN A 159 -7.75 -6.03 2.59
C ASN A 159 -6.76 -7.10 3.11
N VAL A 160 -5.70 -6.69 3.81
CA VAL A 160 -4.74 -7.61 4.44
C VAL A 160 -5.38 -8.33 5.64
N VAL A 161 -6.09 -7.59 6.49
CA VAL A 161 -6.67 -8.11 7.73
C VAL A 161 -7.87 -9.02 7.46
N ASP A 162 -8.78 -8.62 6.56
CA ASP A 162 -9.94 -9.45 6.17
C ASP A 162 -9.48 -10.66 5.36
N GLY A 163 -8.53 -10.48 4.44
CA GLY A 163 -8.10 -11.52 3.51
C GLY A 163 -9.26 -12.18 2.72
N PRO A 164 -8.99 -13.25 1.97
CA PRO A 164 -7.65 -13.70 1.60
C PRO A 164 -6.90 -12.67 0.75
N LEU A 165 -5.60 -12.59 0.91
CA LEU A 165 -4.69 -11.83 0.06
C LEU A 165 -3.77 -12.80 -0.68
N VAL A 166 -3.62 -12.61 -1.98
CA VAL A 166 -2.62 -13.31 -2.79
C VAL A 166 -1.66 -12.30 -3.35
N VAL A 167 -0.35 -12.53 -3.18
CA VAL A 167 0.70 -11.74 -3.80
C VAL A 167 1.52 -12.64 -4.72
N LEU A 168 1.71 -12.18 -5.94
CA LEU A 168 2.53 -12.81 -6.96
C LEU A 168 3.72 -11.89 -7.27
N ARG A 169 4.92 -12.45 -7.32
CA ARG A 169 6.13 -11.70 -7.67
C ARG A 169 6.95 -12.48 -8.68
N GLY A 170 7.20 -11.87 -9.83
CA GLY A 170 8.23 -12.30 -10.77
C GLY A 170 9.46 -11.39 -10.72
N ASP A 171 10.38 -11.59 -11.66
CA ASP A 171 11.65 -10.86 -11.69
C ASP A 171 11.48 -9.35 -11.92
N SER A 172 10.58 -8.96 -12.84
CA SER A 172 10.34 -7.57 -13.27
C SER A 172 8.91 -7.08 -13.04
N TRP A 173 8.10 -7.85 -12.30
CA TRP A 173 6.69 -7.54 -12.08
C TRP A 173 6.19 -8.07 -10.74
N ARG A 174 5.13 -7.46 -10.25
CA ARG A 174 4.37 -7.97 -9.10
C ARG A 174 2.89 -7.74 -9.30
N ALA A 175 2.09 -8.54 -8.61
CA ALA A 175 0.65 -8.37 -8.54
C ALA A 175 0.15 -8.76 -7.15
N TRP A 176 -0.97 -8.19 -6.75
CA TRP A 176 -1.70 -8.62 -5.58
C TRP A 176 -3.19 -8.61 -5.85
N TRP A 177 -3.91 -9.46 -5.13
CA TRP A 177 -5.33 -9.68 -5.28
C TRP A 177 -5.99 -9.94 -3.93
N HIS A 178 -7.19 -9.40 -3.77
CA HIS A 178 -8.13 -9.63 -2.67
C HIS A 178 -9.55 -9.71 -3.26
N PRO A 179 -10.59 -10.11 -2.50
CA PRO A 179 -11.93 -10.34 -3.06
C PRO A 179 -12.54 -9.15 -3.81
N GLU A 180 -12.27 -7.93 -3.33
CA GLU A 180 -12.81 -6.68 -3.90
C GLU A 180 -11.98 -6.12 -5.07
N GLY A 181 -10.82 -6.69 -5.37
CA GLY A 181 -9.97 -6.18 -6.45
C GLY A 181 -8.51 -6.62 -6.38
N GLY A 182 -7.67 -5.89 -7.08
CA GLY A 182 -6.24 -6.15 -7.11
C GLY A 182 -5.54 -5.30 -8.15
N ALA A 183 -4.22 -5.31 -8.12
CA ALA A 183 -3.41 -4.55 -9.03
C ALA A 183 -2.19 -5.36 -9.48
N SER A 184 -1.55 -4.87 -10.54
CA SER A 184 -0.30 -5.42 -11.04
C SER A 184 0.56 -4.30 -11.60
N GLU A 185 1.86 -4.32 -11.31
CA GLU A 185 2.81 -3.31 -11.74
C GLU A 185 4.10 -3.96 -12.25
N SER A 186 4.79 -3.24 -13.12
CA SER A 186 6.17 -3.54 -13.50
C SER A 186 7.12 -2.93 -12.47
N THR A 187 8.20 -3.63 -12.12
CA THR A 187 9.21 -3.12 -11.18
C THR A 187 10.35 -2.38 -11.87
N GLU A 188 10.39 -2.40 -13.22
CA GLU A 188 11.33 -1.62 -14.03
C GLU A 188 10.66 -0.33 -14.53
N SER A 189 11.27 0.81 -14.23
CA SER A 189 10.87 2.12 -14.73
C SER A 189 11.58 2.43 -16.05
N THR A 190 10.90 2.21 -17.18
CA THR A 190 11.27 2.80 -18.48
C THR A 190 10.03 3.26 -19.24
N GLU A 191 10.17 4.43 -19.87
CA GLU A 191 9.15 5.08 -20.71
C GLU A 191 8.49 4.07 -21.65
N SER A 192 7.16 4.09 -21.66
CA SER A 192 6.28 3.26 -22.46
C SER A 192 6.58 3.39 -23.95
N THR A 193 6.96 2.30 -24.61
CA THR A 193 6.76 2.10 -26.05
C THR A 193 5.62 1.13 -26.28
N GLU A 194 4.71 1.55 -27.16
CA GLU A 194 3.40 0.96 -27.46
C GLU A 194 3.42 -0.55 -27.81
N ASP A 195 2.28 -1.17 -27.52
CA ASP A 195 1.99 -2.60 -27.52
C ASP A 195 2.08 -3.29 -28.89
N THR A 196 2.54 -4.54 -28.87
CA THR A 196 1.98 -5.58 -29.74
C THR A 196 2.09 -6.95 -29.05
N ASP A 197 0.96 -7.66 -28.99
CA ASP A 197 0.76 -9.06 -28.62
C ASP A 197 0.89 -9.51 -27.14
N GLY A 198 -0.17 -9.25 -26.35
CA GLY A 198 -0.68 -10.13 -25.28
C GLY A 198 0.16 -10.32 -24.01
N ALA A 199 1.42 -9.90 -24.02
CA ALA A 199 2.23 -9.50 -22.89
C ALA A 199 2.61 -8.04 -23.15
N ASP A 200 2.73 -7.21 -22.10
CA ASP A 200 3.39 -5.93 -22.34
C ASP A 200 4.82 -6.19 -22.85
N SER A 201 5.40 -5.21 -23.54
CA SER A 201 6.74 -5.28 -24.14
C SER A 201 7.88 -5.63 -23.17
N ARG A 202 7.59 -5.84 -21.88
CA ARG A 202 8.52 -6.11 -20.77
C ARG A 202 8.33 -7.49 -20.14
N GLY A 203 7.53 -8.38 -20.76
CA GLY A 203 7.37 -9.76 -20.30
C GLY A 203 6.47 -9.92 -19.06
N ARG A 204 5.70 -8.90 -18.72
CA ARG A 204 4.70 -8.97 -17.64
C ARG A 204 3.48 -9.78 -18.11
N PRO A 205 2.97 -10.73 -17.32
CA PRO A 205 1.73 -11.43 -17.64
C PRO A 205 0.52 -10.49 -17.67
N ASP A 206 -0.47 -10.83 -18.48
CA ASP A 206 -1.75 -10.09 -18.54
C ASP A 206 -2.39 -9.94 -17.15
N HIS A 207 -2.81 -8.71 -16.83
CA HIS A 207 -3.40 -8.37 -15.53
C HIS A 207 -4.61 -9.25 -15.21
N ARG A 208 -5.51 -9.46 -16.18
CA ARG A 208 -6.74 -10.24 -15.96
C ARG A 208 -6.41 -11.71 -15.67
N LEU A 209 -5.42 -12.28 -16.35
CA LEU A 209 -4.92 -13.61 -16.05
C LEU A 209 -4.29 -13.71 -14.66
N LEU A 210 -3.55 -12.69 -14.21
CA LEU A 210 -2.98 -12.65 -12.86
C LEU A 210 -4.08 -12.60 -11.78
N MET A 211 -5.13 -11.79 -11.97
CA MET A 211 -6.26 -11.70 -11.05
C MET A 211 -7.04 -13.02 -10.99
N GLU A 212 -7.32 -13.62 -12.14
CA GLU A 212 -8.00 -14.91 -12.24
C GLU A 212 -7.19 -16.04 -11.57
N SER A 213 -5.87 -16.06 -11.82
CA SER A 213 -4.95 -17.02 -11.21
C SER A 213 -4.92 -16.85 -9.69
N SER A 214 -4.85 -15.61 -9.22
CA SER A 214 -4.81 -15.28 -7.79
C SER A 214 -6.08 -15.72 -7.06
N ARG A 215 -7.26 -15.47 -7.65
CA ARG A 215 -8.54 -15.95 -7.12
C ARG A 215 -8.56 -17.47 -6.96
N ARG A 216 -8.08 -18.20 -7.96
CA ARG A 216 -8.01 -19.68 -7.94
C ARG A 216 -7.01 -20.19 -6.90
N ILE A 217 -5.86 -19.54 -6.78
CA ILE A 217 -4.87 -19.83 -5.73
C ILE A 217 -5.47 -19.60 -4.34
N ALA A 218 -6.22 -18.52 -4.14
CA ALA A 218 -6.92 -18.26 -2.88
C ALA A 218 -7.94 -19.37 -2.53
N ALA A 219 -8.58 -19.96 -3.54
CA ALA A 219 -9.47 -21.11 -3.41
C ALA A 219 -8.73 -22.45 -3.18
N GLY A 220 -7.40 -22.45 -3.19
CA GLY A 220 -6.57 -23.65 -2.99
C GLY A 220 -6.32 -24.45 -4.26
N GLU A 221 -6.60 -23.89 -5.43
CA GLU A 221 -6.30 -24.56 -6.70
C GLU A 221 -4.82 -24.43 -7.09
N SER A 222 -4.28 -25.50 -7.69
CA SER A 222 -2.97 -25.45 -8.33
C SER A 222 -3.07 -24.75 -9.68
N VAL A 223 -2.41 -23.59 -9.82
CA VAL A 223 -2.37 -22.79 -11.05
C VAL A 223 -0.96 -22.79 -11.63
N ARG A 224 -0.84 -22.88 -12.95
CA ARG A 224 0.45 -22.72 -13.64
C ARG A 224 0.73 -21.22 -13.77
N LEU A 225 1.81 -20.78 -13.15
CA LEU A 225 2.33 -19.41 -13.23
C LEU A 225 3.61 -19.38 -14.08
N PRO A 226 4.07 -18.19 -14.51
CA PRO A 226 5.40 -18.04 -15.09
C PRO A 226 6.48 -18.63 -14.18
N GLU A 227 7.53 -19.19 -14.79
CA GLU A 227 8.67 -19.73 -14.04
C GLU A 227 9.30 -18.63 -13.16
N GLY A 228 9.78 -19.02 -11.97
CA GLY A 228 10.34 -18.07 -11.00
C GLY A 228 9.31 -17.25 -10.21
N THR A 229 8.00 -17.40 -10.48
CA THR A 229 6.98 -16.67 -9.72
C THR A 229 6.92 -17.14 -8.27
N GLU A 230 7.20 -16.24 -7.34
CA GLU A 230 6.92 -16.41 -5.93
C GLU A 230 5.45 -16.13 -5.65
N VAL A 231 4.85 -16.96 -4.78
CA VAL A 231 3.45 -16.85 -4.37
C VAL A 231 3.38 -16.74 -2.86
N LEU A 232 2.71 -15.71 -2.36
CA LEU A 232 2.33 -15.58 -0.96
C LEU A 232 0.81 -15.57 -0.86
N VAL A 233 0.29 -16.31 0.10
CA VAL A 233 -1.15 -16.37 0.39
C VAL A 233 -1.34 -16.07 1.86
N GLY A 234 -2.08 -15.00 2.14
CA GLY A 234 -2.53 -14.67 3.48
C GLY A 234 -4.01 -14.98 3.64
N ARG A 235 -4.36 -15.74 4.68
CA ARG A 235 -5.75 -15.87 5.14
C ARG A 235 -6.14 -14.67 6.01
N SER A 236 -7.44 -14.56 6.28
CA SER A 236 -7.99 -13.61 7.25
C SER A 236 -7.25 -13.71 8.58
N TRP A 237 -7.01 -12.57 9.23
CA TRP A 237 -6.39 -12.53 10.55
C TRP A 237 -7.32 -13.09 11.63
N PHE A 238 -8.63 -12.93 11.47
CA PHE A 238 -9.63 -13.23 12.51
C PHE A 238 -10.75 -14.19 12.06
N GLY A 239 -10.65 -14.74 10.85
CA GLY A 239 -11.55 -15.77 10.30
C GLY A 239 -11.20 -17.20 10.68
#